data_AF-A0A6L5X474-F1
#
_entry.id   AF-A0A6L5X474-F1
#
_cell.length_a   1.000
_cell.length_b   1.000
_cell.length_c   1.000
_cell.angle_alpha   90.00
_cell.angle_beta   90.00
_cell.angle_gamma   90.00
#
_symmetry.space_group_name_H-M   'P 1'
#
loop_
_entity.id
_entity.type
_entity.pdbx_description
1 polymer ?
#
loop_
_entity_poly.entity_id
_entity_poly.type
_entity_poly.pdbx_seq_one_letter_code
_entity_poly.pdbx_strand_id
1 'polypeptide(L)'
;MEDKLDELGFYQGCLEDLGGTQFSKANIKPGYTVKVQRFGTAVVVSAGPKNITAKLSTGSVLKFAYAEILQIVSDAVKETPQHPFNIGDTFNCHRWNPENSSYENATYTIIKSSASTVTMQHGSEKPFIRKPHQLPWANANEWAIKVTDGFDGIWRKRSA
;
A
#
# COMPACT_ATOMS: atom_id res chain seq x y z
N MET A 1 -26.93 -20.72 32.08
CA MET A 1 -26.46 -20.39 30.72
C MET A 1 -27.19 -19.17 30.18
N GLU A 2 -28.45 -18.95 30.56
CA GLU A 2 -29.21 -17.72 30.30
C GLU A 2 -28.67 -16.45 31.00
N ASP A 3 -28.18 -16.56 32.23
CA ASP A 3 -27.71 -15.40 33.04
C ASP A 3 -26.56 -14.61 32.38
N LYS A 4 -25.63 -15.30 31.71
CA LYS A 4 -24.54 -14.65 30.96
C LYS A 4 -24.99 -14.03 29.64
N LEU A 5 -26.11 -14.50 29.08
CA LEU A 5 -26.66 -13.98 27.83
C LEU A 5 -27.41 -12.67 28.09
N ASP A 6 -28.12 -12.60 29.21
CA ASP A 6 -28.81 -11.41 29.71
C ASP A 6 -27.82 -10.29 30.08
N GLU A 7 -26.73 -10.64 30.78
CA GLU A 7 -25.66 -9.71 31.10
C GLU A 7 -24.97 -9.14 29.84
N LEU A 8 -24.69 -9.98 28.84
CA LEU A 8 -24.14 -9.52 27.55
C LEU A 8 -25.10 -8.59 26.81
N GLY A 9 -26.40 -8.87 26.83
CA GLY A 9 -27.43 -8.01 26.25
C GLY A 9 -27.50 -6.64 26.92
N PHE A 10 -27.38 -6.60 28.25
CA PHE A 10 -27.33 -5.36 29.02
C PHE A 10 -26.11 -4.49 28.66
N TYR A 11 -24.91 -5.08 28.62
CA TYR A 11 -23.70 -4.34 28.23
C TYR A 11 -23.75 -3.85 26.79
N GLN A 12 -24.33 -4.64 25.89
CA GLN A 12 -24.51 -4.25 24.50
C GLN A 12 -25.48 -3.06 24.38
N GLY A 13 -26.59 -3.10 25.10
CA GLY A 13 -27.53 -1.98 25.19
C GLY A 13 -26.90 -0.70 25.75
N CYS A 14 -26.09 -0.79 26.82
CA CYS A 14 -25.36 0.37 27.35
C CYS A 14 -24.34 0.95 26.35
N LEU A 15 -23.68 0.10 25.56
CA LEU A 15 -22.73 0.55 24.53
C LEU A 15 -23.43 1.21 23.33
N GLU A 16 -24.63 0.75 22.99
CA GLU A 16 -25.47 1.35 21.96
C GLU A 16 -26.05 2.70 22.43
N ASP A 17 -26.48 2.80 23.69
CA ASP A 17 -26.98 4.03 24.31
C ASP A 17 -25.90 5.13 24.43
N LEU A 18 -24.64 4.73 24.62
CA LEU A 18 -23.46 5.61 24.53
C LEU A 18 -23.15 6.10 23.10
N GLY A 19 -24.03 5.81 22.13
CA GLY A 19 -23.94 6.27 20.75
C GLY A 19 -23.21 5.32 19.80
N GLY A 20 -22.79 4.15 20.29
CA GLY A 20 -22.05 3.17 19.50
C GLY A 20 -20.80 3.72 18.82
N THR A 21 -20.26 2.96 17.87
CA THR A 21 -19.23 3.49 16.96
C THR A 21 -19.89 3.91 15.67
N GLN A 22 -19.99 5.23 15.43
CA GLN A 22 -20.58 5.82 14.23
C GLN A 22 -19.95 5.29 12.93
N PHE A 23 -18.69 4.85 13.00
CA PHE A 23 -17.94 4.31 11.88
C PHE A 23 -17.67 2.81 12.07
N SER A 24 -17.75 2.07 10.97
CA SER A 24 -17.49 0.64 10.95
C SER A 24 -16.92 0.24 9.60
N LYS A 25 -16.51 -1.03 9.45
CA LYS A 25 -16.02 -1.58 8.19
C LYS A 25 -17.05 -1.46 7.05
N ALA A 26 -18.34 -1.45 7.37
CA ALA A 26 -19.40 -1.29 6.37
C ALA A 26 -19.47 0.13 5.82
N ASN A 27 -19.14 1.14 6.64
CA ASN A 27 -19.28 2.55 6.30
C ASN A 27 -17.99 3.20 5.79
N ILE A 28 -16.81 2.67 6.17
CA ILE A 28 -15.51 3.18 5.74
C ILE A 28 -14.90 2.29 4.66
N LYS A 29 -14.62 2.89 3.49
CA LYS A 29 -13.95 2.22 2.36
C LYS A 29 -12.50 2.67 2.21
N PRO A 30 -11.60 1.81 1.69
CA PRO A 30 -10.27 2.22 1.29
C PRO A 30 -10.37 3.34 0.22
N GLY A 31 -9.53 4.37 0.36
CA GLY A 31 -9.54 5.57 -0.47
C GLY A 31 -10.21 6.79 0.19
N TYR A 32 -11.03 6.59 1.22
CA TYR A 32 -11.69 7.72 1.89
C TYR A 32 -10.69 8.57 2.67
N THR A 33 -10.91 9.87 2.67
CA THR A 33 -10.19 10.81 3.54
C THR A 33 -11.02 11.04 4.80
N VAL A 34 -10.49 10.64 5.95
CA VAL A 34 -11.13 10.76 7.26
C VAL A 34 -10.36 11.71 8.17
N LYS A 35 -11.07 12.36 9.10
CA LYS A 35 -10.45 13.14 10.16
C LYS A 35 -10.39 12.28 11.43
N VAL A 36 -9.19 11.99 11.91
CA VAL A 36 -8.93 11.29 13.16
C VAL A 36 -8.60 12.29 14.27
N GLN A 37 -9.09 12.05 15.48
CA GLN A 37 -9.04 13.00 16.59
C GLN A 37 -7.63 13.53 16.89
N ARG A 38 -6.63 12.65 16.90
CA ARG A 38 -5.26 12.99 17.35
C ARG A 38 -4.31 13.46 16.23
N PHE A 39 -4.58 13.06 14.98
CA PHE A 39 -3.63 13.27 13.87
C PHE A 39 -4.21 14.06 12.69
N GLY A 40 -5.46 14.53 12.80
CA GLY A 40 -6.10 15.32 11.75
C GLY A 40 -6.48 14.46 10.55
N THR A 41 -6.11 14.88 9.34
CA THR A 41 -6.59 14.25 8.10
C THR A 41 -5.73 13.04 7.72
N ALA A 42 -6.39 11.91 7.46
CA ALA A 42 -5.77 10.65 7.04
C ALA A 42 -6.51 10.01 5.86
N VAL A 43 -5.78 9.37 4.95
CA VAL A 43 -6.36 8.62 3.83
C VAL A 43 -6.40 7.14 4.19
N VAL A 44 -7.57 6.54 4.16
CA VAL A 44 -7.77 5.13 4.48
C VAL A 44 -7.12 4.26 3.41
N VAL A 45 -6.18 3.41 3.81
CA VAL A 45 -5.50 2.43 2.95
C VAL A 45 -6.26 1.10 2.96
N SER A 46 -6.75 0.67 4.13
CA SER A 46 -7.57 -0.54 4.27
C SER A 46 -8.47 -0.48 5.50
N ALA A 47 -9.60 -1.18 5.46
CA ALA A 47 -10.57 -1.27 6.56
C ALA A 47 -10.62 -2.70 7.11
N GLY A 48 -10.12 -2.89 8.33
CA GLY A 48 -10.20 -4.14 9.09
C GLY A 48 -11.48 -4.24 9.92
N PRO A 49 -11.71 -5.35 10.65
CA PRO A 49 -12.94 -5.53 11.43
C PRO A 49 -13.05 -4.57 12.62
N LYS A 50 -11.92 -4.18 13.24
CA LYS A 50 -11.89 -3.32 14.45
C LYS A 50 -11.19 -1.98 14.25
N ASN A 51 -10.38 -1.85 13.20
CA ASN A 51 -9.56 -0.67 12.95
C ASN A 51 -9.40 -0.44 11.45
N ILE A 52 -9.07 0.80 11.11
CA ILE A 52 -8.64 1.21 9.78
C ILE A 52 -7.12 1.33 9.76
N THR A 53 -6.49 0.98 8.64
CA THR A 53 -5.12 1.37 8.36
C THR A 53 -5.17 2.61 7.49
N ALA A 54 -4.65 3.74 7.97
CA ALA A 54 -4.68 5.01 7.24
C ALA A 54 -3.29 5.63 7.14
N LYS A 55 -3.06 6.33 6.03
CA LYS A 55 -1.86 7.10 5.76
C LYS A 55 -2.11 8.56 6.14
N LEU A 56 -1.28 9.08 7.04
CA LEU A 56 -1.30 10.49 7.41
C LEU A 56 -0.70 11.36 6.29
N SER A 57 -1.03 12.64 6.30
CA SER A 57 -0.39 13.65 5.43
C SER A 57 1.14 13.73 5.64
N THR A 58 1.64 13.35 6.81
CA THR A 58 3.07 13.22 7.11
C THR A 58 3.76 12.02 6.44
N GLY A 59 3.00 11.15 5.78
CA GLY A 59 3.51 9.96 5.07
C GLY A 59 3.50 8.68 5.90
N SER A 60 3.34 8.76 7.23
CA SER A 60 3.27 7.58 8.11
C SER A 60 1.97 6.80 7.93
N VAL A 61 2.06 5.47 7.97
CA VAL A 61 0.90 4.56 7.89
C VAL A 61 0.65 3.97 9.26
N LEU A 62 -0.51 4.26 9.85
CA LEU A 62 -0.88 3.88 11.21
C LEU A 62 -2.25 3.20 11.24
N LYS A 63 -2.51 2.48 12.33
CA LYS A 63 -3.81 1.87 12.60
C LYS A 63 -4.59 2.76 13.56
N PHE A 64 -5.84 3.05 13.22
CA PHE A 64 -6.76 3.84 14.04
C PHE A 64 -8.00 3.03 14.35
N ALA A 65 -8.48 3.09 15.59
CA ALA A 65 -9.77 2.50 15.92
C ALA A 65 -10.91 3.29 15.27
N TYR A 66 -12.04 2.64 14.98
CA TYR A 66 -13.19 3.33 14.41
C TYR A 66 -13.72 4.46 15.30
N ALA A 67 -13.59 4.33 16.62
CA ALA A 67 -13.95 5.36 17.59
C ALA A 67 -13.09 6.62 17.51
N GLU A 68 -11.89 6.56 16.90
CA GLU A 68 -11.01 7.72 16.75
C GLU A 68 -11.35 8.57 15.52
N ILE A 69 -12.26 8.09 14.66
CA ILE A 69 -12.71 8.81 13.47
C ILE A 69 -13.79 9.81 13.90
N LEU A 70 -13.54 11.10 13.65
CA LEU A 70 -14.48 12.17 13.94
C LEU A 70 -15.48 12.37 12.80
N GLN A 71 -14.99 12.32 11.55
CA GLN A 71 -15.81 12.52 10.35
C GLN A 71 -15.11 12.03 9.08
N ILE A 72 -15.90 11.77 8.04
CA ILE A 72 -15.41 11.55 6.68
C ILE A 72 -15.31 12.92 6.01
N VAL A 73 -14.10 13.30 5.61
CA VAL A 73 -13.82 14.58 4.95
C VAL A 73 -14.05 14.48 3.44
N SER A 74 -13.75 13.33 2.84
CA SER A 74 -14.03 13.06 1.43
C SER A 74 -14.16 11.56 1.19
N ASP A 75 -15.19 11.17 0.45
CA ASP A 75 -15.42 9.82 -0.06
C ASP A 75 -14.75 9.56 -1.42
N ALA A 76 -14.15 10.60 -2.02
CA ALA A 76 -13.40 10.50 -3.26
C ALA A 76 -12.20 9.56 -3.09
N VAL A 77 -12.33 8.35 -3.63
CA VAL A 77 -11.24 7.38 -3.75
C VAL A 77 -10.19 7.99 -4.66
N LYS A 78 -9.13 8.57 -4.09
CA LYS A 78 -7.95 8.95 -4.87
C LYS A 78 -7.44 7.69 -5.56
N GLU A 79 -7.54 7.65 -6.88
CA GLU A 79 -6.96 6.58 -7.69
C GLU A 79 -5.51 6.40 -7.28
N THR A 80 -5.16 5.17 -6.89
CA THR A 80 -3.77 4.81 -6.66
C THR A 80 -2.98 5.13 -7.92
N PRO A 81 -1.93 5.97 -7.83
CA PRO A 81 -1.16 6.34 -9.00
C PRO A 81 -0.60 5.06 -9.63
N GLN A 82 -0.95 4.84 -10.90
CA GLN A 82 -0.49 3.67 -11.65
C GLN A 82 0.98 3.85 -12.00
N HIS A 83 1.76 2.81 -11.85
CA HIS A 83 3.18 2.87 -12.19
C HIS A 83 3.39 2.78 -13.71
N PRO A 84 4.41 3.44 -14.28
CA PRO A 84 4.62 3.56 -15.73
C PRO A 84 5.24 2.32 -16.42
N PHE A 85 5.39 1.20 -15.71
CA PHE A 85 6.04 0.00 -16.23
C PHE A 85 5.07 -0.87 -17.03
N ASN A 86 5.38 -1.07 -18.31
CA ASN A 86 4.56 -1.84 -19.26
C ASN A 86 5.14 -3.24 -19.49
N ILE A 87 4.30 -4.14 -20.01
CA ILE A 87 4.74 -5.48 -20.42
C ILE A 87 5.65 -5.33 -21.65
N GLY A 88 6.77 -6.08 -21.66
CA GLY A 88 7.77 -6.02 -22.72
C GLY A 88 8.87 -4.97 -22.51
N ASP A 89 8.77 -4.15 -21.47
CA ASP A 89 9.83 -3.19 -21.13
C ASP A 89 11.09 -3.95 -20.69
N THR A 90 12.25 -3.55 -21.23
CA THR A 90 13.54 -4.22 -21.01
C THR A 90 14.48 -3.32 -20.23
N PHE A 91 15.15 -3.90 -19.23
CA PHE A 91 16.11 -3.23 -18.38
C PHE A 91 17.43 -3.96 -18.39
N ASN A 92 18.48 -3.27 -18.81
CA ASN A 92 19.85 -3.76 -18.73
C ASN A 92 20.46 -3.26 -17.43
N CYS A 93 20.97 -4.17 -16.61
CA CYS A 93 21.78 -3.79 -15.45
C CYS A 93 22.89 -4.78 -15.20
N HIS A 94 23.86 -4.34 -14.41
CA HIS A 94 24.98 -5.15 -14.00
C HIS A 94 24.61 -6.01 -12.80
N ARG A 95 24.81 -7.32 -12.92
CA ARG A 95 24.65 -8.30 -11.84
C ARG A 95 26.03 -8.81 -11.43
N TRP A 96 26.32 -8.83 -10.14
CA TRP A 96 27.52 -9.48 -9.63
C TRP A 96 27.40 -10.99 -9.80
N ASN A 97 28.35 -11.60 -10.50
CA ASN A 97 28.47 -13.05 -10.56
C ASN A 97 29.56 -13.52 -9.57
N PRO A 98 29.20 -14.28 -8.51
CA PRO A 98 30.18 -14.79 -7.56
C PRO A 98 31.14 -15.81 -8.17
N GLU A 99 30.76 -16.51 -9.26
CA GLU A 99 31.61 -17.53 -9.88
C GLU A 99 32.81 -16.93 -10.62
N ASN A 100 32.58 -15.82 -11.35
CA ASN A 100 33.62 -15.15 -12.13
C ASN A 100 34.14 -13.86 -11.47
N SER A 101 33.73 -13.58 -10.21
CA SER A 101 34.07 -12.37 -9.45
C SER A 101 34.01 -11.07 -10.27
N SER A 102 32.99 -10.97 -11.14
CA SER A 102 32.85 -9.88 -12.09
C SER A 102 31.38 -9.51 -12.30
N TYR A 103 31.16 -8.31 -12.83
CA TYR A 103 29.83 -7.82 -13.17
C TYR A 103 29.45 -8.26 -14.58
N GLU A 104 28.32 -8.95 -14.70
CA GLU A 104 27.76 -9.37 -15.98
C GLU A 104 26.54 -8.53 -16.35
N ASN A 105 26.35 -8.32 -17.65
CA ASN A 105 25.19 -7.61 -18.18
C ASN A 105 23.96 -8.51 -18.13
N ALA A 106 23.06 -8.23 -17.20
CA ALA A 106 21.78 -8.91 -17.06
C ALA A 106 20.66 -8.07 -17.69
N THR A 107 19.99 -8.63 -18.70
CA THR A 107 18.81 -8.03 -19.33
C THR A 107 17.54 -8.62 -18.73
N TYR A 108 16.73 -7.82 -18.06
CA TYR A 108 15.46 -8.23 -17.47
C TYR A 108 14.30 -7.70 -18.31
N THR A 109 13.34 -8.57 -18.63
CA THR A 109 12.12 -8.21 -19.37
C THR A 109 10.90 -8.32 -18.46
N ILE A 110 9.99 -7.34 -18.52
CA ILE A 110 8.71 -7.40 -17.82
C ILE A 110 7.76 -8.34 -18.56
N ILE A 111 7.40 -9.47 -17.94
CA ILE A 111 6.47 -10.46 -18.51
C ILE A 111 5.02 -10.20 -18.11
N LYS A 112 4.81 -9.54 -16.96
CA LYS A 112 3.47 -9.24 -16.43
C LYS A 112 3.53 -7.94 -15.64
N SER A 113 2.54 -7.09 -15.86
CA SER A 113 2.35 -5.83 -15.14
C SER A 113 0.97 -5.84 -14.48
N SER A 114 0.92 -5.54 -13.19
CA SER A 114 -0.32 -5.35 -12.41
C SER A 114 -0.36 -3.91 -11.91
N ALA A 115 -1.44 -3.45 -11.26
CA ALA A 115 -1.51 -2.05 -10.80
C ALA A 115 -0.44 -1.68 -9.74
N SER A 116 0.07 -2.66 -8.98
CA SER A 116 0.97 -2.46 -7.83
C SER A 116 2.27 -3.27 -7.88
N THR A 117 2.42 -4.17 -8.86
CA THR A 117 3.56 -5.08 -8.96
C THR A 117 3.90 -5.36 -10.42
N VAL A 118 5.18 -5.62 -10.66
CA VAL A 118 5.68 -6.13 -11.94
C VAL A 118 6.36 -7.46 -11.74
N THR A 119 6.18 -8.37 -12.69
CA THR A 119 6.90 -9.63 -12.77
C THR A 119 7.93 -9.54 -13.87
N MET A 120 9.17 -9.83 -13.54
CA MET A 120 10.34 -9.69 -14.40
C MET A 120 11.03 -11.04 -14.57
N GLN A 121 11.62 -11.27 -15.74
CA GLN A 121 12.38 -12.48 -16.06
C GLN A 121 13.70 -12.12 -16.74
N HIS A 122 14.76 -12.83 -16.40
CA HIS A 122 16.06 -12.76 -17.07
C HIS A 122 16.30 -14.05 -17.84
N GLY A 123 16.31 -13.99 -19.17
CA GLY A 123 16.51 -15.18 -20.02
C GLY A 123 15.59 -16.34 -19.63
N SER A 124 16.20 -17.48 -19.25
CA SER A 124 15.49 -18.70 -18.79
C SER A 124 15.43 -18.84 -17.26
N GLU A 125 15.87 -17.83 -16.49
CA GLU A 125 15.77 -17.87 -15.03
C GLU A 125 14.31 -17.75 -14.55
N LYS A 126 14.07 -18.20 -13.31
CA LYS A 126 12.74 -18.14 -12.70
C LYS A 126 12.26 -16.68 -12.60
N PRO A 127 11.02 -16.37 -13.02
CA PRO A 127 10.48 -15.02 -12.92
C PRO A 127 10.32 -14.61 -11.44
N PHE A 128 10.60 -13.34 -11.16
CA PHE A 128 10.47 -12.76 -9.82
C PHE A 128 9.61 -11.50 -9.85
N ILE A 129 8.98 -11.20 -8.71
CA ILE A 129 8.05 -10.07 -8.56
C ILE A 129 8.76 -8.93 -7.84
N ARG A 130 8.59 -7.71 -8.34
CA ARG A 130 9.04 -6.48 -7.70
C ARG A 130 7.90 -5.48 -7.52
N LYS A 131 8.02 -4.68 -6.46
CA LYS A 131 7.08 -3.60 -6.12
C LYS A 131 7.70 -2.27 -6.55
N PRO A 132 7.21 -1.65 -7.63
CA PRO A 132 7.58 -0.27 -7.94
C PRO A 132 7.14 0.66 -6.82
N HIS A 133 7.95 1.66 -6.52
CA HIS A 133 7.62 2.71 -5.56
C HIS A 133 7.94 4.08 -6.14
N GLN A 134 7.15 5.08 -5.74
CA GLN A 134 7.45 6.48 -6.04
C GLN A 134 8.65 6.93 -5.19
N LEU A 135 9.58 7.64 -5.82
CA LEU A 135 10.70 8.23 -5.11
C LEU A 135 10.21 9.45 -4.32
N PRO A 136 10.43 9.52 -2.99
CA PRO A 136 9.91 10.61 -2.17
C PRO A 136 10.61 11.96 -2.44
N TRP A 137 11.79 11.94 -3.05
CA TRP A 137 12.63 13.11 -3.32
C TRP A 137 12.63 13.55 -4.79
N ALA A 138 12.06 12.74 -5.69
CA ALA A 138 11.85 13.14 -7.07
C ALA A 138 10.44 13.70 -7.19
N ASN A 139 10.20 14.61 -8.15
CA ASN A 139 8.84 15.08 -8.45
C ASN A 139 7.90 13.87 -8.54
N ALA A 140 6.67 13.97 -8.02
CA ALA A 140 5.73 12.86 -7.74
C ALA A 140 5.41 11.91 -8.92
N ASN A 141 6.04 12.12 -10.06
CA ASN A 141 5.96 11.37 -11.29
C ASN A 141 7.12 10.38 -11.47
N GLU A 142 8.13 10.33 -10.61
CA GLU A 142 9.25 9.39 -10.78
C GLU A 142 9.09 8.12 -9.93
N TRP A 143 9.09 6.99 -10.62
CA TRP A 143 8.96 5.65 -10.04
C TRP A 143 10.28 4.91 -10.16
N ALA A 144 10.59 4.10 -9.15
CA ALA A 144 11.76 3.24 -9.11
C ALA A 144 11.40 1.79 -8.81
N ILE A 145 12.13 0.86 -9.42
CA ILE A 145 12.12 -0.57 -9.13
C ILE A 145 13.54 -1.02 -8.81
N LYS A 146 13.73 -1.67 -7.66
CA LYS A 146 14.98 -2.36 -7.34
C LYS A 146 14.96 -3.75 -7.97
N VAL A 147 15.79 -3.96 -8.98
CA VAL A 147 15.93 -5.22 -9.71
C VAL A 147 17.03 -6.06 -9.05
N THR A 148 18.22 -5.48 -8.91
CA THR A 148 19.41 -6.11 -8.31
C THR A 148 19.91 -5.30 -7.11
N ASP A 149 20.83 -5.88 -6.33
CA ASP A 149 21.46 -5.19 -5.20
C ASP A 149 22.66 -4.31 -5.61
N GLY A 150 23.02 -4.31 -6.90
CA GLY A 150 24.12 -3.51 -7.43
C GLY A 150 23.79 -2.02 -7.54
N PHE A 151 24.85 -1.20 -7.72
CA PHE A 151 24.74 0.26 -7.89
C PHE A 151 23.83 0.66 -9.07
N ASP A 152 23.84 -0.15 -10.13
CA ASP A 152 23.02 0.02 -11.34
C ASP A 152 21.71 -0.79 -11.29
N GLY A 153 21.38 -1.38 -10.14
CA GLY A 153 20.23 -2.27 -9.95
C GLY A 153 18.89 -1.55 -9.76
N ILE A 154 18.85 -0.23 -9.88
CA ILE A 154 17.64 0.58 -9.67
C ILE A 154 17.17 1.13 -11.01
N TRP A 155 16.05 0.59 -11.49
CA TRP A 155 15.41 1.09 -12.69
C TRP A 155 14.47 2.24 -12.34
N ARG A 156 14.68 3.41 -12.96
CA ARG A 156 13.83 4.60 -12.79
C ARG A 156 13.05 4.88 -14.05
N LYS A 157 11.76 5.19 -13.91
CA LYS A 157 10.88 5.59 -15.01
C LYS A 157 9.93 6.67 -14.54
N ARG A 158 9.76 7.71 -15.36
CA ARG A 158 8.79 8.78 -15.10
C ARG A 158 7.41 8.35 -15.59
N SER A 159 6.36 8.59 -14.81
CA SER A 159 4.97 8.53 -15.25
C SER A 159 4.68 9.76 -16.10
N ALA A 160 4.34 9.51 -17.36
CA ALA A 160 3.86 10.50 -18.30
C ALA A 160 2.51 11.06 -17.85
#